data_AF-G0GBU0-F1
#
_entry.id   AF-G0GBU0-F1
#
_cell.length_a   1.000
_cell.length_b   1.000
_cell.length_c   1.000
_cell.angle_alpha   90.00
_cell.angle_beta   90.00
_cell.angle_gamma   90.00
#
_symmetry.space_group_name_H-M   'P 1'
#
loop_
_entity.id
_entity.type
_entity.pdbx_description
1 polymer ?
#
loop_
_entity_poly.entity_id
_entity_poly.type
_entity_poly.pdbx_seq_one_letter_code
_entity_poly.pdbx_strand_id
1 'polypeptide(L)'
;MIGALWYYLVRGRKEWEDLCNRCGRCCYTKEVQPDGTVFIDYSSPCRYLNSETNLCTVYERRFKVCRECRKVTIFHALWARYMPRECAYVQFYRHGGYRRKGGNRGRGMDAAL
;
A
#
# COMPACT_ATOMS: atom_id res chain seq x y z
N MET A 1 -23.30 -5.88 18.72
CA MET A 1 -21.98 -5.31 19.05
C MET A 1 -20.78 -6.14 18.54
N ILE A 2 -20.94 -7.40 18.09
CA ILE A 2 -19.83 -8.22 17.53
C ILE A 2 -19.59 -7.96 16.01
N GLY A 3 -20.63 -7.56 15.27
CA GLY A 3 -20.56 -7.41 13.81
C GLY A 3 -19.60 -6.31 13.31
N ALA A 4 -19.48 -5.19 14.02
CA ALA A 4 -18.55 -4.13 13.65
C ALA A 4 -17.09 -4.55 13.86
N LEU A 5 -16.79 -5.20 14.99
CA LEU A 5 -15.44 -5.69 15.28
C LEU A 5 -15.01 -6.73 14.25
N TRP A 6 -15.91 -7.65 13.86
CA TRP A 6 -15.65 -8.63 12.81
C TRP A 6 -15.54 -7.99 11.42
N TYR A 7 -16.34 -6.97 11.10
CA TYR A 7 -16.26 -6.20 9.85
C TYR A 7 -14.93 -5.44 9.69
N TYR A 8 -14.39 -4.87 10.77
CA TYR A 8 -13.08 -4.22 10.76
C TYR A 8 -11.90 -5.22 10.74
N LEU A 9 -12.12 -6.44 11.25
CA LEU A 9 -11.14 -7.53 11.28
C LEU A 9 -11.15 -8.41 10.02
N VAL A 10 -12.25 -8.47 9.27
CA VAL A 10 -12.41 -9.34 8.10
C VAL A 10 -12.95 -8.52 6.93
N ARG A 11 -12.08 -7.77 6.25
CA ARG A 11 -12.37 -7.17 4.95
C ARG A 11 -12.11 -8.18 3.83
N GLY A 12 -12.95 -8.17 2.80
CA GLY A 12 -12.68 -8.92 1.59
C GLY A 12 -11.39 -8.45 0.91
N ARG A 13 -10.71 -9.32 0.16
CA ARG A 13 -9.45 -8.97 -0.53
C ARG A 13 -9.55 -7.69 -1.36
N LYS A 14 -10.68 -7.48 -2.06
CA LYS A 14 -10.92 -6.29 -2.87
C LYS A 14 -10.97 -5.02 -2.01
N GLU A 15 -11.77 -5.03 -0.96
CA GLU A 15 -11.92 -3.90 -0.03
C GLU A 15 -10.63 -3.58 0.73
N TRP A 16 -9.80 -4.60 0.99
CA TRP A 16 -8.46 -4.43 1.56
C TRP A 16 -7.53 -3.72 0.59
N GLU A 17 -7.48 -4.17 -0.67
CA GLU A 17 -6.63 -3.55 -1.70
C GLU A 17 -7.11 -2.15 -2.09
N ASP A 18 -8.40 -1.84 -1.92
CA ASP A 18 -8.99 -0.50 -2.09
C ASP A 18 -8.49 0.53 -1.06
N LEU A 19 -7.93 0.08 0.07
CA LEU A 19 -7.22 0.97 1.00
C LEU A 19 -5.88 1.43 0.43
N CYS A 20 -5.26 0.68 -0.49
CA CYS A 20 -3.99 1.09 -1.05
C CYS A 20 -4.17 2.36 -1.90
N ASN A 21 -3.49 3.44 -1.53
CA ASN A 21 -3.47 4.69 -2.28
C ASN A 21 -2.50 4.67 -3.49
N ARG A 22 -1.97 3.51 -3.86
CA ARG A 22 -1.05 3.30 -5.00
C ARG A 22 0.16 4.26 -5.01
N CYS A 23 0.68 4.61 -3.83
CA CYS A 23 1.78 5.58 -3.69
C CYS A 23 3.20 5.09 -4.06
N GLY A 24 3.35 3.87 -4.60
CA GLY A 24 4.66 3.33 -5.00
C GLY A 24 5.61 2.93 -3.86
N ARG A 25 5.48 3.46 -2.64
CA ARG A 25 6.40 3.20 -1.50
C ARG A 25 6.63 1.73 -1.17
N CYS A 26 5.66 0.84 -1.41
CA CYS A 26 5.85 -0.59 -1.20
C CYS A 26 6.89 -1.21 -2.16
N CYS A 27 7.14 -0.56 -3.31
CA CYS A 27 8.05 -1.02 -4.36
C CYS A 27 9.50 -0.58 -4.13
N TYR A 28 9.80 0.22 -3.13
CA TYR A 28 11.17 0.61 -2.79
C TYR A 28 11.71 -0.19 -1.61
N THR A 29 13.02 -0.34 -1.58
CA THR A 29 13.76 -0.92 -0.44
C THR A 29 13.46 -0.12 0.82
N LYS A 30 13.27 -0.84 1.93
CA LYS A 30 12.98 -0.27 3.24
C LYS A 30 14.02 -0.75 4.23
N GLU A 31 14.55 0.20 4.98
CA GLU A 31 15.50 -0.05 6.04
C GLU A 31 14.84 0.36 7.36
N VAL A 32 15.00 -0.48 8.37
CA VAL A 32 14.50 -0.20 9.72
C VAL A 32 15.70 0.18 10.57
N GLN A 33 15.69 1.39 11.08
CA GLN A 33 16.75 1.91 11.92
C GLN A 33 16.67 1.37 13.35
N PRO A 34 17.75 1.48 14.16
CA PRO A 34 17.75 1.01 15.54
C PRO A 34 16.65 1.62 16.42
N ASP A 35 16.26 2.87 16.16
CA ASP A 35 15.14 3.56 16.83
C ASP A 35 13.75 3.08 16.34
N GLY A 36 13.72 2.25 15.30
CA GLY A 36 12.52 1.72 14.65
C GLY A 36 11.88 2.65 13.64
N THR A 37 12.54 3.74 13.25
CA THR A 37 12.13 4.53 12.09
C THR A 37 12.35 3.73 10.80
N VAL A 38 11.50 4.00 9.80
CA VAL A 38 11.55 3.33 8.50
C VAL A 38 12.07 4.31 7.48
N PHE A 39 13.26 4.04 6.95
CA PHE A 39 13.80 4.75 5.82
C PHE A 39 13.39 4.05 4.52
N ILE A 40 13.01 4.83 3.51
CA ILE A 40 12.70 4.34 2.18
C ILE A 40 13.82 4.79 1.25
N ASP A 41 14.56 3.84 0.72
CA ASP A 41 15.59 4.12 -0.28
C ASP A 41 14.93 4.28 -1.66
N TYR A 42 14.73 5.52 -2.08
CA TYR A 42 14.15 5.86 -3.38
C TYR A 42 15.11 5.62 -4.56
N SER A 43 16.39 5.36 -4.30
CA SER A 43 17.37 5.00 -5.34
C SER A 43 17.31 3.52 -5.73
N SER A 44 16.63 2.70 -4.91
CA SER A 44 16.50 1.25 -5.10
C SER A 44 15.03 0.84 -5.35
N PRO A 45 14.48 1.12 -6.55
CA PRO A 45 13.14 0.68 -6.92
C PRO A 45 13.10 -0.78 -7.34
N CYS A 46 11.99 -1.45 -7.06
CA CYS A 46 11.63 -2.72 -7.65
C CYS A 46 11.55 -2.60 -9.17
N ARG A 47 12.04 -3.64 -9.87
CA ARG A 47 12.04 -3.74 -11.34
C ARG A 47 10.66 -3.56 -12.02
N TYR A 48 9.57 -3.66 -11.27
CA TYR A 48 8.20 -3.53 -11.80
C TYR A 48 7.56 -2.17 -11.50
N LEU A 49 8.28 -1.26 -10.85
CA LEU A 49 7.83 0.10 -10.64
C LEU A 49 8.04 0.92 -11.91
N ASN A 50 6.99 1.62 -12.36
CA ASN A 50 7.14 2.68 -13.35
C ASN A 50 7.49 3.96 -12.58
N SER A 51 8.73 4.46 -12.75
CA SER A 51 9.26 5.61 -12.01
C SER A 51 8.60 6.95 -12.35
N GLU A 52 8.02 7.08 -13.55
CA GLU A 52 7.32 8.31 -13.97
C GLU A 52 5.97 8.44 -13.27
N THR A 53 5.25 7.32 -13.13
CA THR A 53 3.89 7.29 -12.56
C THR A 53 3.86 6.90 -11.09
N ASN A 54 4.96 6.35 -10.57
CA ASN A 54 5.05 5.67 -9.26
C ASN A 54 4.08 4.47 -9.11
N LEU A 55 3.64 3.89 -10.22
CA LEU A 55 2.71 2.76 -10.21
C LEU A 55 3.42 1.43 -10.46
N CYS A 56 3.04 0.41 -9.69
CA CYS A 56 3.48 -0.96 -9.95
C CYS A 56 2.74 -1.52 -11.17
N THR A 57 3.49 -1.87 -12.21
CA THR A 57 2.97 -2.39 -13.50
C THR A 57 2.33 -3.77 -13.37
N VAL A 58 2.61 -4.49 -12.28
CA VAL A 58 2.13 -5.86 -12.04
C VAL A 58 1.35 -5.99 -10.74
N TYR A 59 0.79 -4.91 -10.21
CA TYR A 59 0.24 -4.85 -8.85
C TYR A 59 -0.73 -6.01 -8.52
N GLU A 60 -1.67 -6.32 -9.41
CA GLU A 60 -2.68 -7.38 -9.18
C GLU A 60 -2.07 -8.79 -9.09
N ARG A 61 -0.94 -9.01 -9.78
CA ARG A 61 -0.20 -10.28 -9.80
C ARG A 61 1.14 -10.23 -9.07
N ARG A 62 1.41 -9.17 -8.28
CA ARG A 62 2.73 -8.86 -7.71
C ARG A 62 3.31 -10.02 -6.89
N PHE A 63 2.48 -10.74 -6.15
CA PHE A 63 2.89 -11.89 -5.34
C PHE A 63 3.21 -13.15 -6.15
N LYS A 64 2.77 -13.22 -7.41
CA LYS A 64 3.09 -14.32 -8.33
C LYS A 64 4.40 -14.07 -9.07
N VAL A 65 4.72 -12.81 -9.36
CA VAL A 65 5.85 -12.43 -10.22
C VAL A 65 7.06 -11.91 -9.45
N CYS A 66 6.87 -11.33 -8.26
CA CYS A 66 7.93 -10.78 -7.43
C CYS A 66 7.92 -11.45 -6.06
N ARG A 67 8.98 -12.23 -5.76
CA ARG A 67 9.10 -12.98 -4.49
C ARG A 67 9.31 -12.06 -3.29
N GLU A 68 9.83 -10.86 -3.50
CA GLU A 68 10.08 -9.85 -2.47
C GLU A 68 8.80 -9.09 -2.07
N CYS A 69 7.75 -9.13 -2.90
CA CYS A 69 6.48 -8.51 -2.57
C CYS A 69 5.83 -9.22 -1.38
N ARG A 70 5.68 -8.50 -0.26
CA ARG A 70 5.03 -9.02 0.94
C ARG A 70 3.57 -8.59 1.04
N LYS A 71 2.69 -9.52 1.42
CA LYS A 71 1.29 -9.21 1.71
C LYS A 71 1.19 -8.37 2.96
N VAL A 72 0.57 -7.19 2.86
CA VAL A 72 0.23 -6.38 4.03
C VAL A 72 -1.02 -7.00 4.65
N THR A 73 -0.92 -7.42 5.91
CA THR A 73 -2.04 -7.96 6.69
C THR A 73 -2.50 -6.90 7.68
N ILE A 74 -3.66 -7.12 8.32
CA ILE A 74 -4.14 -6.27 9.41
C ILE A 74 -3.13 -6.22 10.56
N PHE A 75 -2.53 -7.36 10.90
CA PHE A 75 -1.44 -7.46 11.88
C PHE A 75 -0.25 -6.56 11.51
N HIS A 76 0.16 -6.56 10.23
CA HIS A 76 1.21 -5.65 9.77
C HIS A 76 0.76 -4.17 9.90
N ALA A 77 -0.45 -3.86 9.46
CA ALA A 77 -0.99 -2.50 9.56
C ALA A 77 -1.05 -1.99 11.00
N LEU A 78 -1.39 -2.84 11.96
CA LEU A 78 -1.49 -2.48 13.38
C LEU A 78 -0.14 -2.44 14.09
N TRP A 79 0.77 -3.38 13.83
CA TRP A 79 1.93 -3.60 14.71
C TRP A 79 3.30 -3.63 14.01
N ALA A 80 3.39 -3.78 12.69
CA ALA A 80 4.68 -3.81 12.00
C ALA A 80 5.44 -2.46 12.11
N ARG A 81 6.61 -2.49 12.73
CA ARG A 81 7.49 -1.30 12.82
C ARG A 81 8.08 -0.90 11.47
N TYR A 82 8.25 -1.85 10.53
CA TYR A 82 8.83 -1.61 9.20
C TYR A 82 7.90 -0.90 8.20
N MET A 83 6.68 -0.53 8.61
CA MET A 83 5.73 0.17 7.74
C MET A 83 5.78 1.68 8.01
N PRO A 84 5.95 2.51 6.97
CA PRO A 84 5.98 3.96 7.13
C PRO A 84 4.61 4.49 7.59
N ARG A 85 4.62 5.58 8.39
CA ARG A 85 3.39 6.18 8.96
C ARG A 85 2.42 6.68 7.89
N GLU A 86 2.93 7.03 6.71
CA GLU A 86 2.18 7.53 5.56
C GLU A 86 1.58 6.40 4.71
N CYS A 87 1.82 5.13 5.07
CA CYS A 87 1.17 4.01 4.41
C CYS A 87 -0.33 4.05 4.70
N ALA A 88 -1.16 3.97 3.67
CA ALA A 88 -2.62 4.02 3.81
C ALA A 88 -3.18 2.98 4.79
N TYR A 89 -2.63 1.76 4.80
CA TYR A 89 -2.99 0.72 5.77
C TYR A 89 -2.69 1.15 7.20
N VAL A 90 -1.51 1.76 7.44
CA VAL A 90 -1.11 2.25 8.75
C VAL A 90 -1.98 3.43 9.19
N GLN A 91 -2.25 4.39 8.29
CA GLN A 91 -3.12 5.52 8.60
C GLN A 91 -4.53 5.09 9.01
N PHE A 92 -5.09 4.10 8.30
CA PHE A 92 -6.41 3.57 8.60
C PHE A 92 -6.47 2.91 9.98
N TYR A 93 -5.48 2.06 10.32
CA TYR A 93 -5.54 1.23 11.53
C TYR A 93 -4.88 1.86 12.78
N ARG A 94 -3.82 2.66 12.65
CA ARG A 94 -3.10 3.24 13.80
C ARG A 94 -3.49 4.68 14.11
N HIS A 95 -3.91 5.43 13.10
CA HIS A 95 -4.03 6.88 13.21
C HIS A 95 -5.46 7.39 13.03
N GLY A 96 -6.43 6.51 12.74
CA GLY A 96 -7.86 6.86 12.63
C GLY A 96 -8.20 7.85 11.51
N GLY A 97 -7.21 8.36 10.78
CA GLY A 97 -7.34 9.37 9.74
C GLY A 97 -7.00 8.78 8.38
N TYR A 98 -7.90 7.99 7.80
CA TYR A 98 -7.78 7.58 6.40
C TYR A 98 -8.40 8.64 5.49
N ARG A 99 -7.59 9.61 5.05
CA ARG A 99 -7.98 10.52 3.97
C ARG A 99 -7.58 9.85 2.65
N ARG A 100 -8.53 9.19 1.98
CA ARG A 100 -8.32 8.63 0.64
C ARG A 100 -7.82 9.76 -0.26
N LYS A 101 -6.51 9.78 -0.60
CA LYS A 101 -6.03 10.65 -1.67
C LYS A 101 -6.82 10.27 -2.91
N GLY A 102 -7.52 11.23 -3.51
CA GLY A 102 -8.29 11.06 -4.73
C GLY A 102 -7.46 10.22 -5.70
N GLY A 103 -7.93 9.00 -5.95
CA GLY A 103 -7.19 8.03 -6.74
C GLY A 103 -7.06 8.59 -8.15
N ASN A 104 -5.84 8.64 -8.66
CA ASN A 104 -5.58 8.80 -10.09
C ASN A 104 -6.04 7.51 -10.79
N ARG A 105 -7.36 7.25 -10.78
CA ARG A 105 -7.99 6.38 -11.78
C ARG A 105 -7.79 7.13 -13.08
N GLY A 106 -7.12 6.48 -14.03
CA GLY A 106 -6.73 7.10 -15.29
C GLY A 106 -7.80 8.01 -15.86
N ARG A 107 -7.37 9.19 -16.31
CA ARG A 107 -7.99 9.78 -17.49
C ARG A 107 -7.86 8.74 -18.59
N GLY A 108 -8.93 7.98 -18.79
CA GLY A 108 -9.15 7.28 -20.04
C GLY A 108 -9.09 8.32 -21.16
N MET A 109 -8.35 7.97 -22.20
CA MET A 109 -8.72 8.36 -23.56
C MET A 109 -10.21 8.03 -23.73
N ASP A 110 -11.01 9.06 -24.04
CA ASP A 110 -12.22 9.02 -24.87
C ASP A 110 -12.65 10.49 -25.09
N ALA A 111 -11.93 11.14 -26.01
CA ALA A 111 -12.43 12.27 -26.78
C ALA A 111 -12.15 11.92 -28.25
N ALA A 112 -12.94 10.98 -28.75
CA ALA A 112 -13.26 10.85 -30.16
C ALA A 112 -14.72 11.30 -30.31
N LEU A 113 -14.94 12.11 -31.36
CA LEU A 113 -16.10 12.96 -31.70
C LEU A 113 -16.02 14.38 -31.14
#